data_AF-A0ABD1KFF7-F1
#
_entry.id   AF-A0ABD1KFF7-F1
#
_cell.length_a   1.000
_cell.length_b   1.000
_cell.length_c   1.000
_cell.angle_alpha   90.00
_cell.angle_beta   90.00
_cell.angle_gamma   90.00
#
_symmetry.space_group_name_H-M   'P 1'
#
loop_
_entity.id
_entity.type
_entity.pdbx_description
1 polymer ?
#
loop_
_entity_poly.entity_id
_entity_poly.type
_entity_poly.pdbx_seq_one_letter_code
_entity_poly.pdbx_strand_id
1 'polypeptide(L)'
;MVCALKCVSFFSKAMERFKIRVIVTDQDIQKLSLDVKPQTVQELKVIVQEHCHLQYEFNMMYEDPDFGNALCNLDNMDDLPAAATVKVVPLLTSLFPEVTSNSSDVSISSADTFIIPSSSRTQGWPEFFQIPVFSVDVEFRLRQANLAYLKDNKAFKCPWDMKRNILQVLAEEIYKFDTYPDEDRLRAVARALIAKHPCLTEAESTDGCSSWKNSLYFKMGNFRTKLRKAGCAEVSINSGKGSPGTSPVSRGLKRPKRCEVNFLPELPEKENEETLEALRILLAEEMKKRNPNATVIASKMDQTFSLRRREIVEAETPVATLKERWPALFTERQVFSEFNRIAATNLNDFFEALDRYTPRFVSIFKTKRGGVGETLNVFLQQIDLRVNVTALRTVVLRGLPVLLGDDPSGFYNTCLDADGDDAWAQVSFGLLTVIEDDCTPVGPNLIHLEPVSTGIIIEGSLIMDGFKSLPEALCILFGLSYALHLDYPKSMKNTLNFIQKVMLGLGQNKLSPKLQSLKNLLLS
;
A
#
# COMPACT_ATOMS: atom_id res chain seq x y z
N MET A 1 -81.40 -4.59 56.94
CA MET A 1 -82.25 -3.49 56.44
C MET A 1 -81.35 -2.26 56.22
N VAL A 2 -81.07 -1.97 54.95
CA VAL A 2 -80.69 -0.67 54.32
C VAL A 2 -79.40 0.02 54.84
N CYS A 3 -78.25 -0.06 54.16
CA CYS A 3 -77.79 0.68 52.97
C CYS A 3 -77.71 2.22 53.11
N ALA A 4 -76.50 2.79 53.07
CA ALA A 4 -76.09 3.72 51.99
C ALA A 4 -74.65 4.27 52.16
N LEU A 5 -73.84 3.94 51.16
CA LEU A 5 -72.77 4.71 50.51
C LEU A 5 -71.88 5.66 51.33
N LYS A 6 -70.59 5.30 51.41
CA LYS A 6 -69.49 6.25 51.12
C LYS A 6 -68.47 5.59 50.20
N CYS A 7 -68.27 6.24 49.05
CA CYS A 7 -67.37 5.90 47.97
C CYS A 7 -65.95 5.56 48.47
N VAL A 8 -65.50 4.34 48.19
CA VAL A 8 -64.07 4.02 48.17
C VAL A 8 -63.59 4.34 46.76
N SER A 9 -62.82 5.42 46.66
CA SER A 9 -62.09 5.79 45.44
C SER A 9 -61.10 4.68 45.09
N PHE A 10 -61.41 3.90 44.06
CA PHE A 10 -60.41 3.13 43.32
C PHE A 10 -59.48 4.14 42.63
N PHE A 11 -58.33 4.42 43.23
CA PHE A 11 -57.20 4.93 42.46
C PHE A 11 -56.76 3.81 41.52
N SER A 12 -57.24 3.86 40.28
CA SER A 12 -56.57 3.20 39.16
C SER A 12 -55.14 3.75 39.12
N LYS A 13 -54.18 2.93 39.52
CA LYS A 13 -52.75 3.21 39.31
C LYS A 13 -52.59 3.28 37.80
N ALA A 14 -52.42 4.48 37.26
CA ALA A 14 -52.23 4.69 35.83
C ALA A 14 -51.08 3.79 35.37
N MET A 15 -51.38 2.85 34.47
CA MET A 15 -50.37 1.98 33.87
C MET A 15 -49.43 2.88 33.07
N GLU A 16 -48.18 3.03 33.51
CA GLU A 16 -47.17 3.83 32.81
C GLU A 16 -46.84 3.13 31.49
N ARG A 17 -47.42 3.65 30.40
CA ARG A 17 -47.17 3.16 29.04
C ARG A 17 -45.75 3.53 28.61
N PHE A 18 -45.01 2.54 28.13
CA PHE A 18 -43.68 2.72 27.55
C PHE A 18 -43.80 3.40 26.19
N LYS A 19 -43.09 4.51 25.99
CA LYS A 19 -43.23 5.36 24.79
C LYS A 19 -41.90 5.43 24.05
N ILE A 20 -41.96 5.16 22.76
CA ILE A 20 -40.79 5.18 21.88
C ILE A 20 -41.10 6.08 20.68
N ARG A 21 -40.16 6.94 20.33
CA ARG A 21 -40.16 7.67 19.06
C ARG A 21 -39.32 6.88 18.07
N VAL A 22 -39.94 6.32 17.04
CA VAL A 22 -39.28 5.51 16.01
C VAL A 22 -39.00 6.38 14.79
N ILE A 23 -37.74 6.42 14.35
CA ILE A 23 -37.28 7.13 13.16
C ILE A 23 -36.95 6.08 12.10
N VAL A 24 -37.80 5.92 11.09
CA VAL A 24 -37.54 5.03 9.94
C VAL A 24 -36.72 5.76 8.90
N THR A 25 -37.10 7.01 8.60
CA THR A 25 -36.32 7.96 7.80
C THR A 25 -36.44 9.34 8.42
N ASP A 26 -35.63 10.31 8.00
CA ASP A 26 -35.72 11.68 8.52
C ASP A 26 -37.06 12.37 8.16
N GLN A 27 -37.86 11.77 7.29
CA GLN A 27 -39.21 12.22 6.90
C GLN A 27 -40.34 11.32 7.47
N ASP A 28 -40.01 10.15 8.01
CA ASP A 28 -40.96 9.18 8.56
C ASP A 28 -40.61 8.85 10.02
N ILE A 29 -41.30 9.54 10.93
CA ILE A 29 -41.06 9.51 12.36
C ILE A 29 -42.39 9.24 13.06
N GLN A 30 -42.47 8.11 13.74
CA GLN A 30 -43.70 7.60 14.33
C GLN A 30 -43.56 7.46 15.84
N LYS A 31 -44.69 7.55 16.54
CA LYS A 31 -44.74 7.40 18.00
C LYS A 31 -45.41 6.08 18.34
N LEU A 32 -44.65 5.18 18.93
CA LEU A 32 -45.11 3.89 19.42
C LEU A 32 -45.38 3.97 20.93
N SER A 33 -46.56 3.53 21.37
CA SER A 33 -46.92 3.45 22.79
C SER A 33 -47.29 2.01 23.12
N LEU A 34 -46.55 1.40 24.03
CA LEU A 34 -46.72 0.03 24.46
C LEU A 34 -47.23 -0.01 25.91
N ASP A 35 -48.13 -0.94 26.19
CA ASP A 35 -48.65 -1.13 27.55
C ASP A 35 -47.61 -1.76 28.49
N VAL A 36 -46.62 -2.48 27.95
CA VAL A 36 -45.51 -3.10 28.69
C VAL A 36 -44.20 -2.91 27.90
N LYS A 37 -43.07 -2.69 28.61
CA LYS A 37 -41.73 -2.62 27.98
C LYS A 37 -41.32 -4.02 27.49
N PRO A 38 -40.92 -4.19 26.22
CA PRO A 38 -40.46 -5.49 25.70
C PRO A 38 -39.25 -6.01 26.49
N GLN A 39 -39.12 -7.33 26.61
CA GLN A 39 -38.03 -7.94 27.38
C GLN A 39 -36.74 -8.11 26.57
N THR A 40 -36.84 -8.15 25.24
CA THR A 40 -35.69 -8.33 24.35
C THR A 40 -35.70 -7.34 23.18
N VAL A 41 -34.51 -7.03 22.66
CA VAL A 41 -34.37 -6.16 21.47
C VAL A 41 -35.03 -6.81 20.25
N GLN A 42 -35.01 -8.14 20.14
CA GLN A 42 -35.64 -8.86 19.03
C GLN A 42 -37.17 -8.74 19.06
N GLU A 43 -37.78 -8.81 20.24
CA GLU A 43 -39.23 -8.56 20.42
C GLU A 43 -39.58 -7.12 20.01
N LEU A 44 -38.77 -6.15 20.41
CA LEU A 44 -38.95 -4.76 19.98
C LEU A 44 -38.79 -4.60 18.45
N LYS A 45 -37.86 -5.32 17.80
CA LYS A 45 -37.70 -5.30 16.34
C LYS A 45 -38.98 -5.76 15.63
N VAL A 46 -39.59 -6.86 16.09
CA VAL A 46 -40.85 -7.37 15.50
C VAL A 46 -41.97 -6.34 15.63
N ILE A 47 -42.14 -5.75 16.82
CA ILE A 47 -43.17 -4.73 17.05
C ILE A 47 -42.95 -3.51 16.15
N VAL A 48 -41.72 -3.03 16.02
CA VAL A 48 -41.38 -1.89 15.15
C VAL A 48 -41.58 -2.24 13.68
N GLN A 49 -41.25 -3.45 13.28
CA GLN A 49 -41.43 -3.96 11.91
C GLN A 49 -42.92 -4.00 11.53
N GLU A 50 -43.78 -4.52 12.40
CA GLU A 50 -45.24 -4.55 12.19
C GLU A 50 -45.85 -3.14 12.20
N HIS A 51 -45.46 -2.29 13.17
CA HIS A 51 -46.02 -0.95 13.34
C HIS A 51 -45.65 -0.01 12.19
N CYS A 52 -44.41 -0.10 11.69
CA CYS A 52 -43.91 0.76 10.61
C CYS A 52 -44.01 0.09 9.23
N HIS A 53 -44.63 -1.09 9.13
CA HIS A 53 -44.80 -1.87 7.90
C HIS A 53 -43.50 -2.14 7.11
N LEU A 54 -42.42 -2.49 7.81
CA LEU A 54 -41.09 -2.68 7.22
C LEU A 54 -40.94 -4.10 6.63
N GLN A 55 -40.62 -4.20 5.35
CA GLN A 55 -40.48 -5.48 4.62
C GLN A 55 -39.02 -5.96 4.49
N TYR A 56 -38.10 -5.37 5.24
CA TYR A 56 -36.66 -5.62 5.17
C TYR A 56 -36.07 -5.85 6.56
N GLU A 57 -34.91 -6.52 6.63
CA GLU A 57 -34.17 -6.66 7.89
C GLU A 57 -33.44 -5.36 8.26
N PHE A 58 -33.39 -5.07 9.56
CA PHE A 58 -32.79 -3.84 10.06
C PHE A 58 -32.17 -4.01 11.46
N ASN A 59 -31.27 -3.09 11.77
CA ASN A 59 -30.77 -2.84 13.12
C ASN A 59 -31.41 -1.58 13.70
N MET A 60 -31.36 -1.45 15.03
CA MET A 60 -31.91 -0.33 15.75
C MET A 60 -30.79 0.38 16.52
N MET A 61 -30.80 1.70 16.45
CA MET A 61 -29.95 2.57 17.27
C MET A 61 -30.85 3.40 18.19
N TYR A 62 -30.35 3.85 19.34
CA TYR A 62 -31.09 4.73 20.23
C TYR A 62 -30.29 5.99 20.57
N GLU A 63 -30.97 7.08 20.91
CA GLU A 63 -30.33 8.28 21.43
C GLU A 63 -29.94 8.06 22.90
N ASP A 64 -28.64 8.02 23.18
CA ASP A 64 -28.10 7.78 24.52
C ASP A 64 -27.93 9.10 25.30
N PRO A 65 -28.67 9.31 26.42
CA PRO A 65 -28.57 10.52 27.22
C PRO A 65 -27.16 10.79 27.78
N ASP A 66 -26.38 9.75 28.06
CA ASP A 66 -25.06 9.87 28.68
C ASP A 66 -24.00 10.38 27.69
N PHE A 67 -24.26 10.24 26.38
CA PHE A 67 -23.42 10.76 25.30
C PHE A 67 -24.02 11.99 24.60
N GLY A 68 -24.88 12.74 25.30
CA GLY A 68 -25.49 13.95 24.75
C GLY A 68 -26.49 13.67 23.62
N ASN A 69 -27.25 12.57 23.72
CA ASN A 69 -28.21 12.07 22.75
C ASN A 69 -27.59 11.65 21.40
N ALA A 70 -26.31 11.26 21.39
CA ALA A 70 -25.71 10.62 20.23
C ALA A 70 -26.37 9.25 19.96
N LEU A 71 -26.41 8.84 18.69
CA LEU A 71 -26.98 7.53 18.32
C LEU A 71 -25.98 6.41 18.65
N CYS A 72 -26.38 5.48 19.51
CA CYS A 72 -25.67 4.27 19.87
C CYS A 72 -26.43 3.01 19.41
N ASN A 73 -25.73 1.90 19.18
CA ASN A 73 -26.39 0.63 18.84
C ASN A 73 -27.23 0.14 20.03
N LEU A 74 -28.44 -0.35 19.73
CA LEU A 74 -29.31 -0.93 20.75
C LEU A 74 -29.08 -2.45 20.83
N ASP A 75 -28.26 -2.87 21.78
CA ASP A 75 -27.96 -4.29 22.02
C ASP A 75 -28.65 -4.83 23.30
N ASN A 76 -28.99 -3.96 24.25
CA ASN A 76 -29.71 -4.31 25.47
C ASN A 76 -30.94 -3.40 25.70
N MET A 77 -32.06 -3.98 26.14
CA MET A 77 -33.30 -3.24 26.43
C MET A 77 -33.19 -2.34 27.67
N ASP A 78 -32.28 -2.65 28.60
CA ASP A 78 -32.06 -1.85 29.81
C ASP A 78 -31.49 -0.46 29.51
N ASP A 79 -30.80 -0.33 28.37
CA ASP A 79 -30.18 0.91 27.92
C ASP A 79 -31.22 1.96 27.45
N LEU A 80 -32.46 1.53 27.18
CA LEU A 80 -33.52 2.44 26.76
C LEU A 80 -34.12 3.21 27.93
N PRO A 81 -34.08 4.56 27.91
CA PRO A 81 -34.78 5.38 28.88
C PRO A 81 -36.29 5.23 28.76
N ALA A 82 -37.04 5.66 29.79
CA ALA A 82 -38.50 5.55 29.82
C ALA A 82 -39.22 6.24 28.65
N ALA A 83 -38.58 7.26 28.06
CA ALA A 83 -38.95 7.88 26.80
C ALA A 83 -37.74 7.86 25.86
N ALA A 84 -37.70 6.86 24.98
CA ALA A 84 -36.55 6.63 24.10
C ALA A 84 -36.83 7.07 22.65
N THR A 85 -35.80 7.56 21.97
CA THR A 85 -35.79 7.72 20.51
C THR A 85 -34.99 6.57 19.92
N VAL A 86 -35.58 5.84 18.96
CA VAL A 86 -34.95 4.71 18.28
C VAL A 86 -34.93 4.99 16.77
N LYS A 87 -33.79 4.77 16.11
CA LYS A 87 -33.60 4.90 14.66
C LYS A 87 -33.41 3.54 14.02
N VAL A 88 -34.16 3.27 12.96
CA VAL A 88 -34.06 2.05 12.15
C VAL A 88 -32.95 2.22 11.10
N VAL A 89 -32.09 1.23 10.98
CA VAL A 89 -30.98 1.19 10.01
C VAL A 89 -31.11 -0.08 9.16
N PRO A 90 -31.48 0.03 7.88
CA PRO A 90 -31.62 -1.12 6.99
C PRO A 90 -30.32 -1.92 6.86
N LEU A 91 -30.40 -3.25 6.91
CA LEU A 91 -29.31 -4.15 6.57
C LEU A 91 -29.36 -4.42 5.07
N LEU A 92 -28.37 -3.94 4.30
CA LEU A 92 -28.30 -4.19 2.87
C LEU A 92 -27.85 -5.64 2.60
N THR A 93 -28.79 -6.52 2.29
CA THR A 93 -28.48 -7.82 1.70
C THR A 93 -28.16 -7.63 0.22
N SER A 94 -26.88 -7.79 -0.15
CA SER A 94 -26.40 -7.75 -1.52
C SER A 94 -27.11 -8.78 -2.40
N LEU A 95 -28.00 -8.32 -3.29
CA LEU A 95 -28.48 -9.08 -4.43
C LEU A 95 -28.13 -8.30 -5.71
N PHE A 96 -26.96 -8.59 -6.28
CA PHE A 96 -26.65 -8.26 -7.67
C PHE A 96 -26.62 -9.57 -8.48
N PRO A 97 -27.35 -9.70 -9.59
CA PRO A 97 -27.17 -10.80 -10.52
C PRO A 97 -25.92 -10.57 -11.37
N GLU A 98 -25.13 -11.64 -11.54
CA GLU A 98 -24.00 -11.72 -12.46
C GLU A 98 -24.43 -11.43 -13.90
N VAL A 99 -23.69 -10.56 -14.59
CA VAL A 99 -23.68 -10.53 -16.06
C VAL A 99 -22.23 -10.62 -16.52
N THR A 100 -21.99 -11.67 -17.30
CA THR A 100 -20.74 -12.06 -17.92
C THR A 100 -20.30 -11.10 -19.03
N SER A 101 -18.98 -11.06 -19.21
CA SER A 101 -18.14 -10.36 -20.19
C SER A 101 -18.64 -10.28 -21.64
N ASN A 102 -18.30 -9.17 -22.34
CA ASN A 102 -17.38 -9.21 -23.50
C ASN A 102 -17.03 -7.83 -24.12
N SER A 103 -15.78 -7.79 -24.61
CA SER A 103 -15.20 -7.07 -25.76
C SER A 103 -14.46 -5.72 -25.62
N SER A 104 -13.13 -5.85 -25.78
CA SER A 104 -12.20 -5.22 -26.75
C SER A 104 -11.67 -3.77 -26.58
N ASP A 105 -10.33 -3.73 -26.59
CA ASP A 105 -9.33 -2.67 -26.78
C ASP A 105 -9.71 -1.45 -27.65
N VAL A 106 -9.31 -0.26 -27.19
CA VAL A 106 -8.48 0.72 -27.94
C VAL A 106 -7.64 1.55 -26.94
N SER A 107 -6.33 1.65 -27.17
CA SER A 107 -5.37 2.46 -26.39
C SER A 107 -5.38 3.96 -26.76
N ILE A 108 -4.98 4.84 -25.82
CA ILE A 108 -3.85 5.79 -25.91
C ILE A 108 -3.92 6.87 -24.79
N SER A 109 -2.76 7.06 -24.12
CA SER A 109 -2.20 8.29 -23.52
C SER A 109 -2.45 8.65 -22.03
N SER A 110 -1.39 8.38 -21.26
CA SER A 110 -0.67 9.29 -20.36
C SER A 110 -1.35 9.78 -19.07
N ALA A 111 -1.03 9.13 -17.95
CA ALA A 111 -0.02 9.57 -16.97
C ALA A 111 -0.23 8.85 -15.63
N ASP A 112 0.46 7.74 -15.38
CA ASP A 112 0.25 6.98 -14.15
C ASP A 112 1.44 7.02 -13.19
N THR A 113 1.14 7.44 -11.96
CA THR A 113 2.01 7.34 -10.79
C THR A 113 1.38 6.29 -9.86
N PHE A 114 1.92 5.07 -9.84
CA PHE A 114 1.31 3.95 -9.09
C PHE A 114 1.66 3.93 -7.59
N ILE A 115 0.76 3.36 -6.79
CA ILE A 115 0.70 3.32 -5.32
C ILE A 115 0.82 1.91 -4.80
N ILE A 116 1.69 1.74 -3.80
CA ILE A 116 1.95 0.59 -2.91
C ILE A 116 0.67 0.06 -2.23
N PRO A 117 0.37 -1.26 -2.18
CA PRO A 117 -0.83 -1.79 -1.57
C PRO A 117 -0.48 -2.50 -0.25
N SER A 118 -1.03 -2.06 0.87
CA SER A 118 -1.07 -2.93 2.04
C SER A 118 -2.13 -4.03 1.85
N SER A 119 -2.04 -5.14 2.59
CA SER A 119 -3.05 -6.21 2.61
C SER A 119 -4.45 -5.74 3.05
N SER A 120 -4.60 -4.47 3.42
CA SER A 120 -5.84 -3.74 3.70
C SER A 120 -6.18 -2.63 2.69
N ARG A 121 -5.31 -2.36 1.70
CA ARG A 121 -5.49 -1.35 0.65
C ARG A 121 -5.65 -2.02 -0.71
N THR A 122 -6.89 -2.23 -1.13
CA THR A 122 -7.23 -2.74 -2.45
C THR A 122 -7.21 -1.67 -3.56
N GLN A 123 -6.83 -0.42 -3.26
CA GLN A 123 -6.95 0.71 -4.19
C GLN A 123 -5.62 1.45 -4.38
N GLY A 124 -5.13 1.50 -5.63
CA GLY A 124 -4.05 2.40 -6.05
C GLY A 124 -4.48 3.88 -5.94
N TRP A 125 -3.55 4.82 -6.19
CA TRP A 125 -3.92 6.24 -6.23
C TRP A 125 -4.92 6.41 -7.36
N PRO A 126 -6.03 7.10 -7.12
CA PRO A 126 -6.94 7.39 -8.20
C PRO A 126 -6.30 8.40 -9.15
N GLU A 127 -6.46 8.19 -10.46
CA GLU A 127 -6.16 9.20 -11.48
C GLU A 127 -6.89 10.52 -11.17
N PHE A 128 -8.13 10.40 -10.65
CA PHE A 128 -8.95 11.51 -10.17
C PHE A 128 -9.39 11.28 -8.74
N PHE A 129 -8.79 12.02 -7.79
CA PHE A 129 -9.18 11.95 -6.39
C PHE A 129 -10.60 12.47 -6.19
N GLN A 130 -11.52 11.57 -5.81
CA GLN A 130 -12.90 11.91 -5.54
C GLN A 130 -13.02 12.55 -4.15
N ILE A 131 -13.56 13.77 -4.09
CA ILE A 131 -13.76 14.43 -2.81
C ILE A 131 -14.92 13.77 -2.07
N PRO A 132 -14.68 13.21 -0.87
CA PRO A 132 -15.70 12.54 -0.07
C PRO A 132 -16.82 13.51 0.31
N VAL A 133 -17.95 12.95 0.75
CA VAL A 133 -19.05 13.75 1.29
C VAL A 133 -18.65 14.25 2.67
N PHE A 134 -18.75 15.55 2.90
CA PHE A 134 -18.51 16.14 4.21
C PHE A 134 -19.74 16.02 5.12
N SER A 135 -19.63 16.46 6.38
CA SER A 135 -20.81 16.49 7.25
C SER A 135 -21.92 17.38 6.66
N VAL A 136 -23.17 17.09 7.02
CA VAL A 136 -24.35 17.77 6.46
C VAL A 136 -24.26 19.30 6.58
N ASP A 137 -23.78 19.82 7.72
CA ASP A 137 -23.55 21.27 7.92
C ASP A 137 -22.51 21.82 6.93
N VAL A 138 -21.38 21.14 6.78
CA VAL A 138 -20.28 21.57 5.91
C VAL A 138 -20.72 21.55 4.44
N GLU A 139 -21.41 20.50 4.00
CA GLU A 139 -21.95 20.40 2.63
C GLU A 139 -22.97 21.51 2.35
N PHE A 140 -23.90 21.77 3.28
CA PHE A 140 -24.87 22.84 3.13
C PHE A 140 -24.18 24.21 2.99
N ARG A 141 -23.20 24.50 3.85
CA ARG A 141 -22.43 25.76 3.83
C ARG A 141 -21.59 25.89 2.56
N LEU A 142 -20.93 24.81 2.11
CA LEU A 142 -20.19 24.79 0.83
C LEU A 142 -21.13 25.05 -0.35
N ARG A 143 -22.33 24.46 -0.34
CA ARG A 143 -23.32 24.68 -1.40
C ARG A 143 -23.77 26.14 -1.45
N GLN A 144 -24.10 26.76 -0.30
CA GLN A 144 -24.47 28.17 -0.24
C GLN A 144 -23.33 29.08 -0.69
N ALA A 145 -22.10 28.79 -0.24
CA ALA A 145 -20.91 29.52 -0.63
C ALA A 145 -20.59 29.40 -2.13
N ASN A 146 -20.74 28.22 -2.72
CA ASN A 146 -20.59 28.01 -4.17
C ASN A 146 -21.64 28.80 -4.97
N LEU A 147 -22.90 28.84 -4.53
CA LEU A 147 -23.93 29.65 -5.19
C LEU A 147 -23.59 31.14 -5.15
N ALA A 148 -23.10 31.65 -4.01
CA ALA A 148 -22.64 33.03 -3.90
C ALA A 148 -21.41 33.31 -4.77
N TYR A 149 -20.47 32.35 -4.85
CA TYR A 149 -19.29 32.45 -5.70
C TYR A 149 -19.68 32.51 -7.19
N LEU A 150 -20.61 31.66 -7.64
CA LEU A 150 -21.08 31.67 -9.03
C LEU A 150 -21.79 32.97 -9.42
N LYS A 151 -22.46 33.61 -8.46
CA LYS A 151 -23.21 34.85 -8.70
C LYS A 151 -22.30 36.09 -8.72
N ASP A 152 -21.45 36.22 -7.72
CA ASP A 152 -20.75 37.48 -7.41
C ASP A 152 -19.21 37.35 -7.48
N ASN A 153 -18.68 36.18 -7.88
CA ASN A 153 -17.26 35.81 -7.83
C ASN A 153 -16.60 36.05 -6.46
N LYS A 154 -17.41 35.96 -5.40
CA LYS A 154 -16.98 36.27 -4.04
C LYS A 154 -16.35 35.06 -3.39
N ALA A 155 -15.04 35.12 -3.15
CA ALA A 155 -14.31 34.09 -2.41
C ALA A 155 -14.89 33.89 -1.01
N PHE A 156 -15.09 32.63 -0.63
CA PHE A 156 -15.65 32.27 0.67
C PHE A 156 -14.54 32.09 1.70
N LYS A 157 -14.57 32.92 2.73
CA LYS A 157 -13.66 32.77 3.87
C LYS A 157 -14.11 31.60 4.73
N CYS A 158 -13.56 30.41 4.45
CA CYS A 158 -13.88 29.18 5.17
C CYS A 158 -13.60 29.33 6.68
N PRO A 159 -14.63 29.18 7.55
CA PRO A 159 -14.45 29.23 8.99
C PRO A 159 -13.58 28.07 9.50
N TRP A 160 -12.93 28.27 10.65
CA TRP A 160 -11.91 27.35 11.15
C TRP A 160 -12.46 25.95 11.50
N ASP A 161 -13.66 25.89 12.09
CA ASP A 161 -14.40 24.66 12.41
C ASP A 161 -14.65 23.82 11.16
N MET A 162 -15.13 24.46 10.10
CA MET A 162 -15.43 23.88 8.81
C MET A 162 -14.15 23.41 8.12
N LYS A 163 -13.10 24.24 8.11
CA LYS A 163 -11.78 23.88 7.59
C LYS A 163 -11.20 22.65 8.31
N ARG A 164 -11.36 22.57 9.63
CA ARG A 164 -10.88 21.42 10.43
C ARG A 164 -11.63 20.12 10.07
N ASN A 165 -12.94 20.20 9.85
CA ASN A 165 -13.77 19.07 9.43
C ASN A 165 -13.36 18.58 8.03
N ILE A 166 -13.32 19.48 7.04
CA ILE A 166 -12.88 19.19 5.67
C ILE A 166 -11.51 18.49 5.69
N LEU A 167 -10.54 19.05 6.40
CA LEU A 167 -9.20 18.45 6.50
C LEU A 167 -9.20 17.10 7.22
N GLN A 168 -10.10 16.85 8.17
CA GLN A 168 -10.21 15.54 8.83
C GLN A 168 -10.70 14.47 7.86
N VAL A 169 -11.82 14.73 7.19
CA VAL A 169 -12.42 13.80 6.22
C VAL A 169 -11.44 13.54 5.07
N LEU A 170 -10.79 14.58 4.55
CA LEU A 170 -9.78 14.41 3.51
C LEU A 170 -8.56 13.61 3.99
N ALA A 171 -8.11 13.81 5.23
CA ALA A 171 -6.97 13.04 5.76
C ALA A 171 -7.30 11.55 5.92
N GLU A 172 -8.51 11.23 6.38
CA GLU A 172 -9.01 9.86 6.46
C GLU A 172 -9.11 9.22 5.06
N GLU A 173 -9.63 9.97 4.09
CA GLU A 173 -9.73 9.50 2.71
C GLU A 173 -8.36 9.31 2.05
N ILE A 174 -7.45 10.27 2.21
CA ILE A 174 -6.06 10.16 1.72
C ILE A 174 -5.36 8.96 2.34
N TYR A 175 -5.56 8.71 3.64
CA TYR A 175 -4.90 7.63 4.35
C TYR A 175 -5.22 6.24 3.78
N LYS A 176 -6.41 6.07 3.19
CA LYS A 176 -6.80 4.82 2.49
C LYS A 176 -5.85 4.51 1.32
N PHE A 177 -5.25 5.53 0.72
CA PHE A 177 -4.32 5.37 -0.41
C PHE A 177 -2.86 5.49 0.04
N ASP A 178 -2.52 6.49 0.86
CA ASP A 178 -1.13 6.80 1.20
C ASP A 178 -0.98 7.39 2.63
N THR A 179 -0.08 6.80 3.41
CA THR A 179 0.26 7.28 4.76
C THR A 179 1.25 8.46 4.75
N TYR A 180 2.09 8.56 3.72
CA TYR A 180 3.09 9.60 3.53
C TYR A 180 2.95 10.27 2.15
N PRO A 181 1.79 10.89 1.85
CA PRO A 181 1.55 11.54 0.58
C PRO A 181 2.59 12.62 0.30
N ASP A 182 3.18 12.56 -0.89
CA ASP A 182 4.11 13.56 -1.37
C ASP A 182 3.42 14.90 -1.72
N GLU A 183 4.22 15.89 -2.08
CA GLU A 183 3.72 17.23 -2.34
C GLU A 183 2.78 17.30 -3.55
N ASP A 184 3.01 16.46 -4.57
CA ASP A 184 2.23 16.46 -5.81
C ASP A 184 0.85 15.83 -5.56
N ARG A 185 0.78 14.73 -4.80
CA ARG A 185 -0.46 14.09 -4.36
C ARG A 185 -1.31 15.02 -3.50
N LEU A 186 -0.70 15.68 -2.52
CA LEU A 186 -1.40 16.68 -1.70
C LEU A 186 -1.92 17.85 -2.55
N ARG A 187 -1.19 18.24 -3.60
CA ARG A 187 -1.62 19.28 -4.53
C ARG A 187 -2.78 18.81 -5.41
N ALA A 188 -2.78 17.56 -5.86
CA ALA A 188 -3.88 16.98 -6.61
C ALA A 188 -5.18 16.96 -5.80
N VAL A 189 -5.13 16.57 -4.52
CA VAL A 189 -6.29 16.61 -3.62
C VAL A 189 -6.79 18.04 -3.42
N ALA A 190 -5.87 19.00 -3.22
CA ALA A 190 -6.25 20.40 -3.08
C ALA A 190 -6.92 20.97 -4.34
N ARG A 191 -6.46 20.57 -5.54
CA ARG A 191 -7.10 20.93 -6.81
C ARG A 191 -8.48 20.30 -6.97
N ALA A 192 -8.62 19.01 -6.63
CA ALA A 192 -9.91 18.33 -6.66
C ALA A 192 -10.92 18.99 -5.71
N LEU A 193 -10.47 19.43 -4.53
CA LEU A 193 -11.29 20.14 -3.56
C LEU A 193 -11.85 21.44 -4.14
N ILE A 194 -10.99 22.23 -4.78
CA ILE A 194 -11.38 23.51 -5.40
C ILE A 194 -12.24 23.30 -6.64
N ALA A 195 -11.96 22.28 -7.44
CA ALA A 195 -12.79 21.93 -8.60
C ALA A 195 -14.22 21.60 -8.18
N LYS A 196 -14.41 20.85 -7.08
CA LYS A 196 -15.74 20.56 -6.52
C LYS A 196 -16.35 21.76 -5.78
N HIS A 197 -15.52 22.57 -5.12
CA HIS A 197 -15.95 23.74 -4.36
C HIS A 197 -15.17 25.01 -4.71
N PRO A 198 -15.50 25.67 -5.85
CA PRO A 198 -14.80 26.86 -6.31
C PRO A 198 -14.82 28.02 -5.32
N CYS A 199 -15.80 28.08 -4.42
CA CYS A 199 -15.85 29.09 -3.37
C CYS A 199 -14.62 29.08 -2.44
N LEU A 200 -13.89 27.98 -2.35
CA LEU A 200 -12.68 27.82 -1.53
C LEU A 200 -11.40 28.32 -2.21
N THR A 201 -11.49 28.84 -3.45
CA THR A 201 -10.35 29.35 -4.21
C THR A 201 -9.71 30.56 -3.55
N GLU A 202 -8.39 30.57 -3.46
CA GLU A 202 -7.62 31.67 -2.88
C GLU A 202 -7.25 32.70 -3.94
N ALA A 203 -7.69 33.95 -3.76
CA ALA A 203 -7.48 35.03 -4.72
C ALA A 203 -6.01 35.48 -4.88
N GLU A 204 -5.15 35.19 -3.89
CA GLU A 204 -3.76 35.65 -3.84
C GLU A 204 -2.73 34.57 -4.26
N SER A 205 -3.17 33.34 -4.52
CA SER A 205 -2.28 32.25 -4.96
C SER A 205 -2.30 32.11 -6.47
N THR A 206 -1.12 31.99 -7.09
CA THR A 206 -0.98 31.72 -8.54
C THR A 206 -1.67 30.42 -8.98
N ASP A 207 -1.87 29.46 -8.07
CA ASP A 207 -2.51 28.17 -8.33
C ASP A 207 -3.85 27.98 -7.60
N GLY A 208 -4.32 28.99 -6.86
CA GLY A 208 -5.58 28.99 -6.09
C GLY A 208 -5.69 27.97 -4.94
N CYS A 209 -4.72 27.05 -4.77
CA CYS A 209 -4.85 25.85 -3.92
C CYS A 209 -3.72 25.63 -2.91
N SER A 210 -2.67 26.45 -2.97
CA SER A 210 -1.45 26.28 -2.19
C SER A 210 -1.66 26.20 -0.66
N SER A 211 -2.55 26.99 -0.05
CA SER A 211 -2.75 26.90 1.40
C SER A 211 -3.48 25.61 1.81
N TRP A 212 -4.38 25.10 0.97
CA TRP A 212 -5.06 23.83 1.20
C TRP A 212 -4.08 22.66 1.15
N LYS A 213 -3.18 22.65 0.16
CA LYS A 213 -2.05 21.70 0.09
C LYS A 213 -1.20 21.74 1.35
N ASN A 214 -0.79 22.92 1.81
CA ASN A 214 -0.01 23.07 3.04
C ASN A 214 -0.79 22.62 4.29
N SER A 215 -2.07 22.94 4.36
CA SER A 215 -2.94 22.52 5.47
C SER A 215 -3.07 21.00 5.53
N LEU A 216 -3.20 20.34 4.38
CA LEU A 216 -3.22 18.88 4.26
C LEU A 216 -1.87 18.26 4.65
N TYR A 217 -0.74 18.87 4.27
CA TYR A 217 0.60 18.41 4.67
C TYR A 217 0.73 18.33 6.21
N PHE A 218 0.38 19.40 6.91
CA PHE A 218 0.40 19.41 8.38
C PHE A 218 -0.65 18.47 8.97
N LYS A 219 -1.83 18.40 8.37
CA LYS A 219 -2.91 17.51 8.83
C LYS A 219 -2.49 16.05 8.78
N MET A 220 -1.86 15.60 7.69
CA MET A 220 -1.37 14.23 7.56
C MET A 220 -0.28 13.92 8.58
N GLY A 221 0.60 14.88 8.90
CA GLY A 221 1.57 14.73 9.99
C GLY A 221 0.91 14.52 11.36
N ASN A 222 -0.13 15.30 11.67
CA ASN A 222 -0.89 15.16 12.90
C ASN A 222 -1.69 13.85 12.94
N PHE A 223 -2.28 13.44 11.82
CA PHE A 223 -3.04 12.20 11.69
C PHE A 223 -2.16 10.97 11.98
N ARG A 224 -0.97 10.90 11.35
CA ARG A 224 0.04 9.87 11.67
C ARG A 224 0.46 9.87 13.14
N THR A 225 0.60 11.04 13.76
CA THR A 225 0.97 11.14 15.18
C THR A 225 -0.14 10.57 16.08
N LYS A 226 -1.42 10.79 15.74
CA LYS A 226 -2.55 10.21 16.47
C LYS A 226 -2.57 8.68 16.34
N LEU A 227 -2.43 8.16 15.12
CA LEU A 227 -2.39 6.72 14.87
C LEU A 227 -1.21 6.04 15.59
N ARG A 228 -0.04 6.69 15.62
CA ARG A 228 1.12 6.20 16.39
C ARG A 228 0.81 6.06 17.87
N LYS A 229 0.16 7.07 18.47
CA LYS A 229 -0.24 7.02 19.89
C LYS A 229 -1.27 5.92 20.18
N ALA A 230 -2.05 5.54 19.17
CA ALA A 230 -3.00 4.42 19.24
C ALA A 230 -2.33 3.05 19.00
N GLY A 231 -1.02 2.99 18.73
CA GLY A 231 -0.29 1.74 18.53
C GLY A 231 -0.21 1.25 17.08
N CYS A 232 -0.61 2.06 16.09
CA CYS A 232 -0.55 1.66 14.68
C CYS A 232 0.90 1.46 14.22
N ALA A 233 1.25 0.21 13.87
CA ALA A 233 2.61 -0.20 13.55
C ALA A 233 3.17 0.51 12.30
N GLU A 234 2.32 0.70 11.28
CA GLU A 234 2.64 1.31 9.99
C GLU A 234 3.25 2.73 10.11
N VAL A 235 2.81 3.51 11.10
CA VAL A 235 3.28 4.90 11.32
C VAL A 235 4.33 5.04 12.44
N SER A 236 4.68 3.92 13.06
CA SER A 236 5.59 3.86 14.22
C SER A 236 7.06 3.73 13.80
N ILE A 237 7.34 3.04 12.70
CA ILE A 237 8.70 2.66 12.29
C ILE A 237 9.48 3.83 11.68
N ASN A 238 8.79 4.78 11.05
CA ASN A 238 9.39 6.00 10.49
C ASN A 238 9.59 7.12 11.53
N SER A 239 9.48 6.80 12.82
CA SER A 239 9.84 7.73 13.88
C SER A 239 11.36 7.95 13.89
N GLY A 240 11.78 9.20 13.75
CA GLY A 240 13.18 9.57 13.93
C GLY A 240 13.68 9.15 15.32
N LYS A 241 14.97 8.78 15.40
CA LYS A 241 15.77 8.43 16.59
C LYS A 241 15.15 8.94 17.91
N GLY A 242 14.47 8.06 18.63
CA GLY A 242 13.92 8.40 19.95
C GLY A 242 13.15 7.31 20.68
N SER A 243 13.10 6.07 20.17
CA SER A 243 12.55 4.95 20.92
C SER A 243 13.62 4.35 21.84
N PRO A 244 13.40 4.27 23.16
CA PRO A 244 14.30 3.57 24.08
C PRO A 244 14.09 2.05 23.92
N GLY A 245 15.09 1.37 23.36
CA GLY A 245 15.05 -0.10 23.21
C GLY A 245 16.00 -0.70 22.18
N THR A 246 16.81 0.10 21.46
CA THR A 246 17.74 -0.45 20.47
C THR A 246 18.94 -1.12 21.16
N SER A 247 19.04 -2.43 21.05
CA SER A 247 20.14 -3.25 21.55
C SER A 247 21.44 -3.00 20.74
N PRO A 248 22.64 -3.22 21.33
CA PRO A 248 23.90 -2.67 20.80
C PRO A 248 24.55 -3.44 19.64
N VAL A 249 23.88 -4.44 19.04
CA VAL A 249 24.55 -5.49 18.24
C VAL A 249 24.50 -5.25 16.73
N SER A 250 23.58 -4.45 16.17
CA SER A 250 23.49 -4.22 14.70
C SER A 250 24.32 -3.04 14.18
N ARG A 251 25.62 -2.98 14.49
CA ARG A 251 26.49 -1.86 14.07
C ARG A 251 27.00 -1.90 12.62
N GLY A 252 26.54 -2.81 11.77
CA GLY A 252 27.05 -2.97 10.39
C GLY A 252 26.20 -2.37 9.27
N LEU A 253 24.88 -2.30 9.42
CA LEU A 253 23.97 -1.97 8.32
C LEU A 253 23.17 -0.70 8.65
N LYS A 254 23.29 0.30 7.77
CA LYS A 254 22.61 1.59 7.91
C LYS A 254 21.28 1.55 7.18
N ARG A 255 20.19 1.48 7.95
CA ARG A 255 18.77 1.60 7.59
C ARG A 255 18.46 2.26 6.22
N PRO A 256 17.54 1.69 5.42
CA PRO A 256 17.16 2.23 4.12
C PRO A 256 16.51 3.62 4.16
N LYS A 257 16.78 4.41 3.12
CA LYS A 257 16.15 5.72 2.82
C LYS A 257 15.26 5.64 1.55
N ARG A 258 14.57 4.53 1.32
CA ARG A 258 13.59 4.42 0.22
C ARG A 258 12.22 4.88 0.72
N CYS A 259 11.45 5.56 -0.14
CA CYS A 259 10.14 6.13 0.23
C CYS A 259 9.06 5.06 0.50
N GLU A 260 9.31 3.80 0.13
CA GLU A 260 8.52 2.63 0.56
C GLU A 260 8.84 2.23 2.02
N VAL A 261 9.19 3.23 2.85
CA VAL A 261 9.87 3.10 4.14
C VAL A 261 9.06 2.21 5.08
N ASN A 262 9.61 1.03 5.39
CA ASN A 262 9.16 0.14 6.46
C ASN A 262 7.68 -0.24 6.38
N PHE A 263 7.20 -0.64 5.20
CA PHE A 263 5.87 -1.22 5.12
C PHE A 263 5.81 -2.45 6.03
N LEU A 264 5.02 -2.33 7.10
CA LEU A 264 4.76 -3.35 8.11
C LEU A 264 3.24 -3.40 8.33
N PRO A 265 2.54 -4.31 7.65
CA PRO A 265 1.10 -4.42 7.82
C PRO A 265 0.76 -4.93 9.22
N GLU A 266 -0.38 -4.50 9.73
CA GLU A 266 -0.96 -5.04 10.95
C GLU A 266 -1.33 -6.52 10.76
N LEU A 267 -1.40 -7.25 11.87
CA LEU A 267 -1.92 -8.61 11.86
C LEU A 267 -3.41 -8.55 11.45
N PRO A 268 -3.91 -9.48 10.62
CA PRO A 268 -5.34 -9.54 10.29
C PRO A 268 -6.21 -9.60 11.55
N GLU A 269 -7.39 -8.96 11.53
CA GLU A 269 -8.26 -8.73 12.71
C GLU A 269 -8.65 -9.98 13.54
N LYS A 270 -8.42 -11.19 13.00
CA LYS A 270 -8.74 -12.48 13.64
C LYS A 270 -7.54 -13.42 13.78
N GLU A 271 -6.35 -12.96 13.41
CA GLU A 271 -5.12 -13.75 13.45
C GLU A 271 -4.19 -13.21 14.53
N ASN A 272 -3.50 -14.09 15.25
CA ASN A 272 -2.45 -13.73 16.19
C ASN A 272 -1.10 -14.29 15.71
N GLU A 273 -0.01 -14.00 16.42
CA GLU A 273 1.31 -14.50 16.01
C GLU A 273 1.38 -16.04 16.01
N GLU A 274 0.69 -16.70 16.95
CA GLU A 274 0.68 -18.16 17.06
C GLU A 274 -0.04 -18.83 15.88
N THR A 275 -1.17 -18.29 15.44
CA THR A 275 -1.92 -18.81 14.28
C THR A 275 -1.13 -18.62 12.98
N LEU A 276 -0.49 -17.47 12.81
CA LEU A 276 0.36 -17.21 11.64
C LEU A 276 1.62 -18.09 11.63
N GLU A 277 2.23 -18.36 12.80
CA GLU A 277 3.37 -19.27 12.90
C GLU A 277 2.95 -20.71 12.55
N ALA A 278 1.76 -21.15 12.97
CA ALA A 278 1.20 -22.43 12.55
C ALA A 278 0.99 -22.50 11.02
N LEU A 279 0.49 -21.42 10.40
CA LEU A 279 0.37 -21.33 8.94
C LEU A 279 1.73 -21.36 8.23
N ARG A 280 2.76 -20.72 8.79
CA ARG A 280 4.15 -20.79 8.29
C ARG A 280 4.68 -22.22 8.33
N ILE A 281 4.46 -22.96 9.42
CA ILE A 281 4.87 -24.37 9.51
C ILE A 281 4.22 -25.19 8.38
N LEU A 282 2.90 -25.03 8.17
CA LEU A 282 2.20 -25.70 7.09
C LEU A 282 2.73 -25.32 5.69
N LEU A 283 3.11 -24.06 5.50
CA LEU A 283 3.75 -23.59 4.27
C LEU A 283 5.11 -24.26 4.05
N ALA A 284 5.94 -24.35 5.09
CA ALA A 284 7.24 -25.02 5.02
C ALA A 284 7.09 -26.53 4.72
N GLU A 285 6.09 -27.20 5.30
CA GLU A 285 5.77 -28.59 4.98
C GLU A 285 5.26 -28.77 3.54
N GLU A 286 4.46 -27.83 3.02
CA GLU A 286 4.04 -27.84 1.61
C GLU A 286 5.23 -27.78 0.66
N MET A 287 6.24 -26.97 0.97
CA MET A 287 7.47 -26.84 0.18
C MET A 287 8.33 -28.10 0.16
N LYS A 288 8.20 -29.00 1.15
CA LYS A 288 8.93 -30.28 1.20
C LYS A 288 8.30 -31.37 0.34
N LYS A 289 7.08 -31.16 -0.16
CA LYS A 289 6.40 -32.17 -0.99
C LYS A 289 7.11 -32.31 -2.33
N ARG A 290 7.06 -33.52 -2.90
CA ARG A 290 7.61 -33.79 -4.25
C ARG A 290 7.02 -32.87 -5.32
N ASN A 291 5.72 -32.57 -5.20
CA ASN A 291 5.00 -31.66 -6.08
C ASN A 291 4.24 -30.63 -5.22
N PRO A 292 4.87 -29.52 -4.82
CA PRO A 292 4.24 -28.50 -4.00
C PRO A 292 3.07 -27.83 -4.73
N ASN A 293 1.96 -27.60 -4.04
CA ASN A 293 0.79 -26.93 -4.62
C ASN A 293 1.00 -25.40 -4.65
N ALA A 294 1.21 -24.86 -5.85
CA ALA A 294 1.47 -23.44 -6.05
C ALA A 294 0.34 -22.52 -5.52
N THR A 295 -0.93 -22.94 -5.63
CA THR A 295 -2.08 -22.16 -5.15
C THR A 295 -2.11 -22.12 -3.62
N VAL A 296 -1.83 -23.26 -2.97
CA VAL A 296 -1.73 -23.34 -1.51
C VAL A 296 -0.56 -22.49 -1.00
N ILE A 297 0.60 -22.57 -1.66
CA ILE A 297 1.78 -21.76 -1.34
C ILE A 297 1.44 -20.27 -1.45
N ALA A 298 0.86 -19.85 -2.57
CA ALA A 298 0.52 -18.44 -2.78
C ALA A 298 -0.46 -17.91 -1.73
N SER A 299 -1.51 -18.69 -1.42
CA SER A 299 -2.50 -18.34 -0.40
C SER A 299 -1.88 -18.25 1.00
N LYS A 300 -1.02 -19.20 1.38
CA LYS A 300 -0.34 -19.16 2.69
C LYS A 300 0.70 -18.06 2.78
N MET A 301 1.44 -17.80 1.70
CA MET A 301 2.35 -16.66 1.61
C MET A 301 1.59 -15.35 1.80
N ASP A 302 0.37 -15.23 1.26
CA ASP A 302 -0.47 -14.05 1.44
C ASP A 302 -0.90 -13.83 2.89
N GLN A 303 -1.47 -14.87 3.50
CA GLN A 303 -1.94 -14.81 4.90
C GLN A 303 -0.81 -14.52 5.90
N THR A 304 0.40 -15.02 5.62
CA THR A 304 1.57 -14.90 6.52
C THR A 304 2.43 -13.68 6.24
N PHE A 305 2.02 -12.79 5.33
CA PHE A 305 2.83 -11.65 4.92
C PHE A 305 3.18 -10.71 6.07
N SER A 306 2.25 -10.43 6.99
CA SER A 306 2.51 -9.59 8.16
C SER A 306 3.56 -10.17 9.11
N LEU A 307 3.45 -11.47 9.44
CA LEU A 307 4.43 -12.16 10.28
C LEU A 307 5.83 -12.14 9.65
N ARG A 308 5.92 -12.55 8.38
CA ARG A 308 7.19 -12.54 7.64
C ARG A 308 7.80 -11.14 7.57
N ARG A 309 6.98 -10.11 7.35
CA ARG A 309 7.46 -8.74 7.27
C ARG A 309 8.00 -8.23 8.60
N ARG A 310 7.42 -8.66 9.74
CA ARG A 310 7.96 -8.40 11.08
C ARG A 310 9.31 -9.05 11.31
N GLU A 311 9.49 -10.31 10.91
CA GLU A 311 10.80 -10.99 10.99
C GLU A 311 11.88 -10.26 10.17
N ILE A 312 11.51 -9.72 9.00
CA ILE A 312 12.42 -9.03 8.09
C ILE A 312 12.74 -7.60 8.56
N VAL A 313 11.74 -6.83 8.97
CA VAL A 313 11.89 -5.39 9.27
C VAL A 313 12.16 -5.11 10.74
N GLU A 314 11.48 -5.79 11.66
CA GLU A 314 11.62 -5.54 13.11
C GLU A 314 12.77 -6.35 13.70
N ALA A 315 12.83 -7.65 13.39
CA ALA A 315 13.87 -8.54 13.92
C ALA A 315 15.18 -8.50 13.13
N GLU A 316 15.18 -7.91 11.93
CA GLU A 316 16.35 -7.85 11.02
C GLU A 316 17.01 -9.24 10.87
N THR A 317 16.19 -10.28 10.68
CA THR A 317 16.64 -11.68 10.67
C THR A 317 17.61 -11.93 9.49
N PRO A 318 18.75 -12.61 9.70
CA PRO A 318 19.68 -12.94 8.62
C PRO A 318 19.04 -13.71 7.47
N VAL A 319 19.49 -13.48 6.23
CA VAL A 319 18.90 -14.04 5.02
C VAL A 319 19.00 -15.57 4.98
N ALA A 320 20.10 -16.14 5.49
CA ALA A 320 20.25 -17.59 5.62
C ALA A 320 19.15 -18.21 6.51
N THR A 321 18.88 -17.61 7.66
CA THR A 321 17.80 -18.05 8.57
C THR A 321 16.42 -17.82 7.95
N LEU A 322 16.22 -16.71 7.22
CA LEU A 322 14.97 -16.48 6.48
C LEU A 322 14.76 -17.54 5.39
N LYS A 323 15.81 -17.99 4.71
CA LYS A 323 15.74 -19.06 3.69
C LYS A 323 15.29 -20.39 4.29
N GLU A 324 15.74 -20.72 5.49
CA GLU A 324 15.29 -21.90 6.21
C GLU A 324 13.83 -21.77 6.70
N ARG A 325 13.46 -20.60 7.24
CA ARG A 325 12.12 -20.38 7.81
C ARG A 325 11.03 -20.17 6.77
N TRP A 326 11.37 -19.53 5.66
CA TRP A 326 10.48 -19.10 4.57
C TRP A 326 11.00 -19.58 3.20
N PRO A 327 11.18 -20.89 2.96
CA PRO A 327 11.76 -21.40 1.72
C PRO A 327 10.96 -20.98 0.48
N ALA A 328 9.63 -20.83 0.61
CA ALA A 328 8.77 -20.36 -0.48
C ALA A 328 9.11 -18.93 -0.95
N LEU A 329 9.63 -18.06 -0.07
CA LEU A 329 10.03 -16.69 -0.40
C LEU A 329 11.12 -16.65 -1.48
N PHE A 330 11.96 -17.69 -1.52
CA PHE A 330 13.10 -17.84 -2.43
C PHE A 330 12.72 -18.69 -3.65
N THR A 331 11.48 -18.55 -4.12
CA THR A 331 11.03 -19.05 -5.41
C THR A 331 10.68 -17.88 -6.31
N GLU A 332 10.98 -17.97 -7.60
CA GLU A 332 10.73 -16.89 -8.56
C GLU A 332 9.31 -16.31 -8.42
N ARG A 333 8.28 -17.16 -8.51
CA ARG A 333 6.87 -16.76 -8.40
C ARG A 333 6.55 -15.97 -7.12
N GLN A 334 7.13 -16.35 -5.99
CA GLN A 334 6.87 -15.66 -4.73
C GLN A 334 7.69 -14.38 -4.60
N VAL A 335 8.89 -14.28 -5.20
CA VAL A 335 9.63 -13.01 -5.29
C VAL A 335 8.80 -11.97 -6.05
N PHE A 336 8.21 -12.34 -7.20
CA PHE A 336 7.29 -11.45 -7.93
C PHE A 336 6.09 -11.03 -7.07
N SER A 337 5.48 -11.98 -6.37
CA SER A 337 4.29 -11.72 -5.54
C SER A 337 4.61 -10.81 -4.35
N GLU A 338 5.73 -11.05 -3.67
CA GLU A 338 6.20 -10.24 -2.54
C GLU A 338 6.63 -8.85 -2.96
N PHE A 339 7.35 -8.73 -4.07
CA PHE A 339 7.66 -7.44 -4.65
C PHE A 339 6.38 -6.65 -4.93
N ASN A 340 5.38 -7.27 -5.57
CA ASN A 340 4.10 -6.63 -5.85
C ASN A 340 3.36 -6.19 -4.57
N ARG A 341 3.37 -7.02 -3.51
CA ARG A 341 2.82 -6.65 -2.19
C ARG A 341 3.51 -5.44 -1.56
N ILE A 342 4.80 -5.22 -1.83
CA ILE A 342 5.58 -4.13 -1.21
C ILE A 342 5.64 -2.88 -2.09
N ALA A 343 5.68 -3.04 -3.40
CA ALA A 343 5.90 -1.95 -4.36
C ALA A 343 4.64 -1.55 -5.15
N ALA A 344 3.58 -2.38 -5.15
CA ALA A 344 2.40 -2.31 -6.03
C ALA A 344 2.65 -2.37 -7.52
N THR A 345 3.90 -2.49 -7.92
CA THR A 345 4.27 -2.57 -9.32
C THR A 345 4.56 -4.02 -9.66
N ASN A 346 4.27 -4.40 -10.88
CA ASN A 346 4.61 -5.73 -11.33
C ASN A 346 6.11 -5.78 -11.60
N LEU A 347 6.83 -6.74 -10.99
CA LEU A 347 8.26 -6.88 -11.26
C LEU A 347 8.54 -7.19 -12.75
N ASN A 348 7.53 -7.69 -13.49
CA ASN A 348 7.62 -7.87 -14.95
C ASN A 348 7.85 -6.56 -15.71
N ASP A 349 7.43 -5.42 -15.15
CA ASP A 349 7.64 -4.08 -15.72
C ASP A 349 9.14 -3.77 -15.86
N PHE A 350 10.01 -4.49 -15.14
CA PHE A 350 11.47 -4.41 -15.28
C PHE A 350 11.91 -4.67 -16.72
N PHE A 351 11.41 -5.73 -17.34
CA PHE A 351 11.81 -6.09 -18.71
C PHE A 351 11.17 -5.17 -19.73
N GLU A 352 9.92 -4.76 -19.52
CA GLU A 352 9.26 -3.80 -20.40
C GLU A 352 10.03 -2.46 -20.41
N ALA A 353 10.38 -1.94 -19.23
CA ALA A 353 11.15 -0.72 -19.10
C ALA A 353 12.57 -0.87 -19.68
N LEU A 354 13.23 -2.01 -19.45
CA LEU A 354 14.55 -2.28 -19.99
C LEU A 354 14.53 -2.30 -21.52
N ASP A 355 13.58 -3.00 -22.12
CA ASP A 355 13.43 -3.08 -23.58
C ASP A 355 13.10 -1.71 -24.18
N ARG A 356 12.20 -0.95 -23.55
CA ARG A 356 11.83 0.41 -23.96
C ARG A 356 13.04 1.32 -24.10
N TYR A 357 13.96 1.28 -23.13
CA TYR A 357 15.14 2.15 -23.13
C TYR A 357 16.36 1.56 -23.85
N THR A 358 16.38 0.25 -24.14
CA THR A 358 17.53 -0.45 -24.74
C THR A 358 18.05 0.20 -26.03
N PRO A 359 17.22 0.55 -27.03
CA PRO A 359 17.70 1.21 -28.25
C PRO A 359 18.46 2.50 -27.97
N ARG A 360 17.97 3.28 -26.99
CA ARG A 360 18.57 4.56 -26.62
C ARG A 360 19.86 4.37 -25.83
N PHE A 361 19.91 3.40 -24.92
CA PHE A 361 21.15 3.02 -24.24
C PHE A 361 22.25 2.61 -25.23
N VAL A 362 21.92 1.75 -26.20
CA VAL A 362 22.88 1.33 -27.24
C VAL A 362 23.40 2.53 -28.04
N SER A 363 22.55 3.50 -28.38
CA SER A 363 22.97 4.75 -29.03
C SER A 363 23.91 5.58 -28.15
N ILE A 364 23.58 5.72 -26.86
CA ILE A 364 24.44 6.42 -25.89
C ILE A 364 25.80 5.72 -25.77
N PHE A 365 25.82 4.39 -25.68
CA PHE A 365 27.05 3.62 -25.54
C PHE A 365 28.00 3.85 -26.74
N LYS A 366 27.46 3.85 -27.97
CA LYS A 366 28.22 4.11 -29.21
C LYS A 366 28.78 5.53 -29.32
N THR A 367 28.10 6.51 -28.70
CA THR A 367 28.48 7.93 -28.78
C THR A 367 29.38 8.39 -27.63
N LYS A 368 29.46 7.63 -26.53
CA LYS A 368 30.39 7.91 -25.44
C LYS A 368 31.85 7.76 -25.87
N ARG A 369 32.73 8.51 -25.21
CA ARG A 369 34.17 8.63 -25.49
C ARG A 369 34.98 8.55 -24.18
N GLY A 370 36.29 8.42 -24.29
CA GLY A 370 37.20 8.20 -23.17
C GLY A 370 37.07 6.79 -22.58
N GLY A 371 37.67 6.54 -21.41
CA GLY A 371 37.71 5.20 -20.81
C GLY A 371 36.32 4.56 -20.58
N VAL A 372 35.31 5.37 -20.25
CA VAL A 372 33.91 4.87 -20.17
C VAL A 372 33.41 4.40 -21.53
N GLY A 373 33.66 5.16 -22.60
CA GLY A 373 33.26 4.78 -23.96
C GLY A 373 34.00 3.54 -24.47
N GLU A 374 35.28 3.41 -24.12
CA GLU A 374 36.10 2.23 -24.46
C GLU A 374 35.52 0.95 -23.83
N THR A 375 35.24 0.96 -22.52
CA THR A 375 34.62 -0.19 -21.85
C THR A 375 33.25 -0.54 -22.44
N LEU A 376 32.40 0.45 -22.72
CA LEU A 376 31.09 0.22 -23.32
C LEU A 376 31.20 -0.34 -24.76
N ASN A 377 32.19 0.09 -25.53
CA ASN A 377 32.44 -0.45 -26.86
C ASN A 377 32.89 -1.91 -26.81
N VAL A 378 33.69 -2.31 -25.80
CA VAL A 378 34.07 -3.71 -25.57
C VAL A 378 32.83 -4.58 -25.35
N PHE A 379 31.83 -4.10 -24.60
CA PHE A 379 30.56 -4.84 -24.44
C PHE A 379 29.78 -4.94 -25.75
N LEU A 380 29.69 -3.85 -26.53
CA LEU A 380 28.95 -3.84 -27.78
C LEU A 380 29.58 -4.73 -28.87
N GLN A 381 30.91 -4.88 -28.88
CA GLN A 381 31.62 -5.72 -29.86
C GLN A 381 31.44 -7.22 -29.61
N GLN A 382 31.10 -7.62 -28.38
CA GLN A 382 30.90 -9.02 -28.00
C GLN A 382 29.54 -9.57 -28.40
N ILE A 383 28.59 -8.73 -28.81
CA ILE A 383 27.22 -9.15 -29.08
C ILE A 383 26.77 -8.76 -30.50
N ASP A 384 25.98 -9.63 -31.14
CA ASP A 384 25.22 -9.24 -32.31
C ASP A 384 23.94 -8.52 -31.89
N LEU A 385 23.96 -7.18 -32.02
CA LEU A 385 22.86 -6.29 -31.66
C LEU A 385 21.57 -6.53 -32.47
N ARG A 386 21.60 -7.35 -33.53
CA ARG A 386 20.46 -7.53 -34.44
C ARG A 386 19.56 -8.71 -34.08
N VAL A 387 20.00 -9.63 -33.23
CA VAL A 387 19.37 -10.97 -33.14
C VAL A 387 18.92 -11.36 -31.73
N ASN A 388 19.67 -11.01 -30.67
CA ASN A 388 19.43 -11.56 -29.34
C ASN A 388 19.03 -10.48 -28.31
N VAL A 389 17.75 -10.50 -27.91
CA VAL A 389 17.17 -9.59 -26.91
C VAL A 389 17.84 -9.76 -25.54
N THR A 390 18.10 -10.99 -25.11
CA THR A 390 18.79 -11.28 -23.83
C THR A 390 20.22 -10.75 -23.84
N ALA A 391 20.93 -10.85 -24.97
CA ALA A 391 22.27 -10.28 -25.12
C ALA A 391 22.26 -8.75 -25.03
N LEU A 392 21.30 -8.10 -25.70
CA LEU A 392 21.10 -6.65 -25.62
C LEU A 392 20.82 -6.20 -24.17
N ARG A 393 19.87 -6.86 -23.50
CA ARG A 393 19.55 -6.62 -22.09
C ARG A 393 20.80 -6.77 -21.22
N THR A 394 21.58 -7.83 -21.43
CA THR A 394 22.82 -8.09 -20.69
C THR A 394 23.85 -6.97 -20.88
N VAL A 395 24.06 -6.50 -22.11
CA VAL A 395 24.95 -5.37 -22.40
C VAL A 395 24.47 -4.09 -21.73
N VAL A 396 23.18 -3.78 -21.78
CA VAL A 396 22.63 -2.60 -21.10
C VAL A 396 22.84 -2.69 -19.59
N LEU A 397 22.56 -3.84 -18.98
CA LEU A 397 22.70 -4.04 -17.53
C LEU A 397 24.16 -4.01 -17.08
N ARG A 398 25.10 -4.54 -17.88
CA ARG A 398 26.56 -4.44 -17.61
C ARG A 398 27.10 -3.03 -17.87
N GLY A 399 26.55 -2.29 -18.83
CA GLY A 399 26.99 -0.95 -19.21
C GLY A 399 26.43 0.19 -18.33
N LEU A 400 25.25 0.01 -17.76
CA LEU A 400 24.62 0.97 -16.83
C LEU A 400 25.54 1.42 -15.68
N PRO A 401 26.18 0.51 -14.91
CA PRO A 401 27.08 0.92 -13.83
C PRO A 401 28.29 1.71 -14.35
N VAL A 402 28.81 1.35 -15.53
CA VAL A 402 29.93 2.08 -16.16
C VAL A 402 29.50 3.52 -16.49
N LEU A 403 28.32 3.73 -17.08
CA LEU A 403 27.78 5.08 -17.34
C LEU A 403 27.54 5.88 -16.06
N LEU A 404 27.05 5.19 -15.03
CA LEU A 404 26.69 5.79 -13.75
C LEU A 404 27.87 5.86 -12.78
N GLY A 405 29.08 5.51 -13.22
CA GLY A 405 30.32 5.53 -12.43
C GLY A 405 30.22 4.75 -11.13
N ASP A 406 29.47 3.65 -11.16
CA ASP A 406 29.42 2.62 -10.14
C ASP A 406 30.56 1.62 -10.40
N ASP A 407 30.94 0.86 -9.36
CA ASP A 407 31.97 -0.17 -9.44
C ASP A 407 31.31 -1.56 -9.38
N PRO A 408 31.13 -2.25 -10.51
CA PRO A 408 30.40 -3.50 -10.54
C PRO A 408 31.25 -4.73 -10.20
N SER A 409 32.54 -4.57 -9.87
CA SER A 409 33.50 -5.67 -9.72
C SER A 409 33.11 -6.69 -8.64
N GLY A 410 32.63 -6.23 -7.49
CA GLY A 410 32.13 -7.10 -6.41
C GLY A 410 30.65 -7.50 -6.56
N PHE A 411 29.99 -7.06 -7.63
CA PHE A 411 28.57 -7.33 -7.88
C PHE A 411 28.37 -8.41 -8.96
N TYR A 412 29.10 -8.35 -10.07
CA TYR A 412 29.05 -9.40 -11.09
C TYR A 412 30.25 -10.33 -10.94
N ASN A 413 30.00 -11.50 -10.39
CA ASN A 413 31.00 -12.52 -10.14
C ASN A 413 30.93 -13.61 -11.21
N THR A 414 32.05 -14.26 -11.48
CA THR A 414 32.14 -15.36 -12.44
C THR A 414 32.97 -16.47 -11.82
N CYS A 415 32.50 -17.71 -11.95
CA CYS A 415 33.19 -18.90 -11.46
C CYS A 415 33.08 -20.03 -12.46
N LEU A 416 33.99 -20.98 -12.33
CA LEU A 416 33.93 -22.23 -13.06
C LEU A 416 32.99 -23.21 -12.35
N ASP A 417 32.40 -24.15 -13.09
CA ASP A 417 31.49 -25.17 -12.53
C ASP A 417 32.18 -26.08 -11.49
N ALA A 418 33.52 -26.20 -11.54
CA ALA A 418 34.31 -26.93 -10.57
C ALA A 418 34.67 -26.15 -9.29
N ASP A 419 34.35 -24.84 -9.21
CA ASP A 419 34.69 -24.01 -8.05
C ASP A 419 33.77 -24.29 -6.85
N GLY A 420 34.34 -24.46 -5.65
CA GLY A 420 33.60 -24.69 -4.42
C GLY A 420 32.88 -23.45 -3.85
N ASP A 421 31.87 -23.67 -3.00
CA ASP A 421 30.94 -22.65 -2.48
C ASP A 421 31.58 -21.52 -1.62
N ASP A 422 32.80 -21.71 -1.09
CA ASP A 422 33.42 -20.82 -0.09
C ASP A 422 34.03 -19.51 -0.66
N ALA A 423 34.00 -19.31 -1.98
CA ALA A 423 34.67 -18.17 -2.63
C ALA A 423 33.97 -16.81 -2.43
N TRP A 424 32.70 -16.80 -2.02
CA TRP A 424 31.84 -15.60 -2.09
C TRP A 424 31.52 -14.97 -0.73
N ALA A 425 32.18 -15.39 0.34
CA ALA A 425 31.90 -14.92 1.71
C ALA A 425 31.99 -13.38 1.87
N GLN A 426 32.75 -12.69 1.01
CA GLN A 426 32.86 -11.22 1.02
C GLN A 426 31.77 -10.51 0.21
N VAL A 427 30.99 -11.24 -0.60
CA VAL A 427 29.94 -10.68 -1.46
C VAL A 427 28.66 -10.51 -0.65
N SER A 428 28.36 -9.28 -0.26
CA SER A 428 27.12 -9.00 0.51
C SER A 428 25.85 -9.04 -0.36
N PHE A 429 25.97 -8.72 -1.66
CA PHE A 429 24.84 -8.54 -2.57
C PHE A 429 25.36 -8.55 -4.01
N GLY A 430 25.12 -9.63 -4.76
CA GLY A 430 25.65 -9.79 -6.11
C GLY A 430 25.06 -10.96 -6.90
N LEU A 431 25.53 -11.10 -8.13
CA LEU A 431 25.21 -12.18 -9.06
C LEU A 431 26.44 -13.05 -9.28
N LEU A 432 26.21 -14.33 -9.54
CA LEU A 432 27.21 -15.31 -9.90
C LEU A 432 26.90 -15.86 -11.28
N THR A 433 27.85 -15.84 -12.20
CA THR A 433 27.75 -16.50 -13.50
C THR A 433 28.66 -17.72 -13.51
N VAL A 434 28.07 -18.90 -13.68
CA VAL A 434 28.80 -20.17 -13.77
C VAL A 434 29.09 -20.49 -15.23
N ILE A 435 30.34 -20.78 -15.54
CA ILE A 435 30.81 -21.10 -16.90
C ILE A 435 31.50 -22.47 -16.92
N GLU A 436 31.54 -23.10 -18.10
CA GLU A 436 32.25 -24.36 -18.29
C GLU A 436 33.77 -24.19 -18.20
N ASP A 437 34.45 -25.20 -17.64
CA ASP A 437 35.90 -25.22 -17.39
C ASP A 437 36.77 -25.00 -18.67
N ASP A 438 36.27 -25.37 -19.85
CA ASP A 438 37.14 -25.62 -21.01
C ASP A 438 37.05 -24.58 -22.16
N CYS A 439 36.21 -23.54 -22.08
CA CYS A 439 35.86 -22.80 -23.31
C CYS A 439 35.86 -21.26 -23.27
N THR A 440 35.93 -20.57 -22.12
CA THR A 440 35.84 -19.10 -22.12
C THR A 440 36.81 -18.40 -21.16
N PRO A 441 37.53 -17.34 -21.62
CA PRO A 441 38.43 -16.61 -20.74
C PRO A 441 37.64 -15.90 -19.63
N VAL A 442 38.09 -16.03 -18.38
CA VAL A 442 37.50 -15.27 -17.27
C VAL A 442 38.04 -13.84 -17.30
N GLY A 443 37.15 -12.86 -17.41
CA GLY A 443 37.53 -11.46 -17.40
C GLY A 443 36.39 -10.55 -16.94
N PRO A 444 36.69 -9.44 -16.24
CA PRO A 444 35.67 -8.56 -15.66
C PRO A 444 34.77 -7.91 -16.72
N ASN A 445 35.29 -7.76 -17.95
CA ASN A 445 34.57 -7.16 -19.08
C ASN A 445 34.03 -8.18 -20.09
N LEU A 446 34.13 -9.48 -19.82
CA LEU A 446 33.59 -10.50 -20.71
C LEU A 446 32.10 -10.74 -20.44
N ILE A 447 31.33 -10.94 -21.51
CA ILE A 447 29.90 -11.22 -21.45
C ILE A 447 29.69 -12.68 -21.84
N HIS A 448 29.30 -13.49 -20.86
CA HIS A 448 28.90 -14.87 -21.07
C HIS A 448 27.39 -14.89 -21.38
N LEU A 449 27.04 -15.06 -22.65
CA LEU A 449 25.64 -15.06 -23.12
C LEU A 449 24.94 -16.40 -22.91
N GLU A 450 25.72 -17.49 -22.82
CA GLU A 450 25.25 -18.86 -22.61
C GLU A 450 26.00 -19.47 -21.41
N PRO A 451 25.79 -18.93 -20.19
CA PRO A 451 26.38 -19.54 -19.00
C PRO A 451 25.70 -20.88 -18.69
N VAL A 452 26.39 -21.75 -17.95
CA VAL A 452 25.80 -22.99 -17.41
C VAL A 452 24.61 -22.66 -16.51
N SER A 453 24.81 -21.66 -15.65
CA SER A 453 23.80 -21.16 -14.72
C SER A 453 24.17 -19.75 -14.27
N THR A 454 23.16 -18.98 -13.87
CA THR A 454 23.37 -17.76 -13.09
C THR A 454 22.73 -17.94 -11.70
N GLY A 455 23.36 -17.37 -10.69
CA GLY A 455 22.90 -17.38 -9.30
C GLY A 455 22.92 -16.01 -8.64
N ILE A 456 22.33 -15.95 -7.46
CA ILE A 456 22.15 -14.76 -6.64
C ILE A 456 22.83 -14.99 -5.30
N ILE A 457 23.76 -14.10 -4.94
CA ILE A 457 24.50 -14.12 -3.68
C ILE A 457 24.00 -12.98 -2.79
N ILE A 458 23.61 -13.30 -1.56
CA ILE A 458 23.24 -12.32 -0.54
C ILE A 458 23.88 -12.77 0.79
N GLU A 459 24.48 -11.83 1.52
CA GLU A 459 25.17 -12.10 2.79
C GLU A 459 26.24 -13.22 2.68
N GLY A 460 26.96 -13.24 1.56
CA GLY A 460 28.03 -14.20 1.30
C GLY A 460 27.57 -15.63 0.99
N SER A 461 26.26 -15.85 0.83
CA SER A 461 25.66 -17.16 0.59
C SER A 461 24.93 -17.21 -0.76
N LEU A 462 25.01 -18.33 -1.47
CA LEU A 462 24.21 -18.59 -2.67
C LEU A 462 22.74 -18.82 -2.26
N ILE A 463 21.89 -17.83 -2.56
CA ILE A 463 20.50 -17.81 -2.10
C ILE A 463 19.55 -18.43 -3.12
N MET A 464 19.72 -18.13 -4.41
CA MET A 464 18.97 -18.72 -5.52
C MET A 464 19.90 -18.96 -6.70
N ASP A 465 19.67 -20.01 -7.46
CA ASP A 465 20.46 -20.45 -8.60
C ASP A 465 19.56 -21.01 -9.73
N GLY A 466 20.20 -21.47 -10.82
CA GLY A 466 19.51 -22.12 -11.93
C GLY A 466 18.87 -21.16 -12.94
N PHE A 467 19.19 -19.86 -12.86
CA PHE A 467 18.71 -18.88 -13.83
C PHE A 467 19.41 -19.05 -15.17
N LYS A 468 18.68 -18.87 -16.27
CA LYS A 468 19.22 -19.06 -17.63
C LYS A 468 20.02 -17.87 -18.12
N SER A 469 19.86 -16.71 -17.49
CA SER A 469 20.50 -15.48 -17.96
C SER A 469 20.73 -14.46 -16.84
N LEU A 470 21.73 -13.60 -17.04
CA LEU A 470 22.03 -12.48 -16.14
C LEU A 470 20.86 -11.50 -15.95
N PRO A 471 20.11 -11.10 -17.01
CA PRO A 471 18.97 -10.21 -16.84
C PRO A 471 17.86 -10.79 -15.95
N GLU A 472 17.60 -12.10 -16.06
CA GLU A 472 16.64 -12.82 -15.22
C GLU A 472 17.08 -12.80 -13.75
N ALA A 473 18.31 -13.23 -13.45
CA ALA A 473 18.84 -13.22 -12.10
C ALA A 473 18.87 -11.81 -11.49
N LEU A 474 19.22 -10.78 -12.28
CA LEU A 474 19.20 -9.39 -11.80
C LEU A 474 17.78 -8.90 -11.47
N CYS A 475 16.79 -9.27 -12.28
CA CYS A 475 15.38 -8.93 -12.04
C CYS A 475 14.92 -9.53 -10.70
N ILE A 476 15.23 -10.81 -10.45
CA ILE A 476 14.91 -11.49 -9.19
C ILE A 476 15.67 -10.90 -8.01
N LEU A 477 16.96 -10.60 -8.16
CA LEU A 477 17.74 -9.92 -7.12
C LEU A 477 17.17 -8.53 -6.79
N PHE A 478 16.68 -7.79 -7.79
CA PHE A 478 15.99 -6.54 -7.56
C PHE A 478 14.70 -6.76 -6.75
N GLY A 479 13.89 -7.75 -7.11
CA GLY A 479 12.69 -8.14 -6.34
C GLY A 479 13.01 -8.54 -4.90
N LEU A 480 14.02 -9.39 -4.70
CA LEU A 480 14.50 -9.80 -3.37
C LEU A 480 14.97 -8.61 -2.54
N SER A 481 15.57 -7.58 -3.15
CA SER A 481 15.98 -6.38 -2.42
C SER A 481 14.81 -5.64 -1.76
N TYR A 482 13.58 -5.80 -2.27
CA TYR A 482 12.36 -5.30 -1.65
C TYR A 482 11.81 -6.30 -0.64
N ALA A 483 11.64 -7.55 -1.07
CA ALA A 483 11.08 -8.63 -0.25
C ALA A 483 11.83 -8.75 1.09
N LEU A 484 13.16 -8.73 1.05
CA LEU A 484 14.06 -8.85 2.20
C LEU A 484 14.47 -7.50 2.82
N HIS A 485 13.89 -6.38 2.36
CA HIS A 485 14.22 -5.04 2.86
C HIS A 485 15.72 -4.67 2.79
N LEU A 486 16.42 -5.08 1.73
CA LEU A 486 17.86 -4.90 1.59
C LEU A 486 18.22 -3.52 1.05
N ASP A 487 19.27 -2.93 1.63
CA ASP A 487 19.93 -1.77 1.08
C ASP A 487 20.67 -2.09 -0.22
N TYR A 488 20.71 -1.13 -1.14
CA TYR A 488 21.57 -1.28 -2.31
C TYR A 488 23.04 -1.17 -1.89
N PRO A 489 23.90 -2.09 -2.38
CA PRO A 489 25.33 -2.01 -2.09
C PRO A 489 25.88 -0.68 -2.61
N LYS A 490 26.81 -0.09 -1.86
CA LYS A 490 27.38 1.23 -2.17
C LYS A 490 27.99 1.27 -3.57
N SER A 491 28.56 0.15 -3.99
CA SER A 491 29.22 -0.04 -5.28
C SER A 491 28.26 0.04 -6.47
N MET A 492 26.97 -0.33 -6.31
CA MET A 492 25.94 -0.30 -7.36
C MET A 492 24.79 0.68 -7.06
N LYS A 493 25.04 1.64 -6.17
CA LYS A 493 23.99 2.50 -5.64
C LYS A 493 23.32 3.32 -6.74
N ASN A 494 24.06 3.92 -7.68
CA ASN A 494 23.44 4.77 -8.69
C ASN A 494 22.62 3.94 -9.68
N THR A 495 23.11 2.76 -10.04
CA THR A 495 22.50 1.83 -10.98
C THR A 495 21.17 1.29 -10.47
N LEU A 496 21.15 0.76 -9.25
CA LEU A 496 19.92 0.24 -8.66
C LEU A 496 18.92 1.36 -8.35
N ASN A 497 19.38 2.56 -7.98
CA ASN A 497 18.49 3.74 -7.89
C ASN A 497 17.98 4.19 -9.26
N PHE A 498 18.74 4.02 -10.34
CA PHE A 498 18.30 4.35 -11.69
C PHE A 498 17.19 3.39 -12.14
N ILE A 499 17.40 2.08 -11.96
CA ILE A 499 16.39 1.06 -12.21
C ILE A 499 15.14 1.35 -11.40
N GLN A 500 15.29 1.56 -10.09
CA GLN A 500 14.18 1.89 -9.19
C GLN A 500 13.41 3.12 -9.68
N LYS A 501 14.07 4.27 -9.79
CA LYS A 501 13.38 5.57 -9.94
C LYS A 501 13.06 5.96 -11.38
N VAL A 502 13.82 5.47 -12.36
CA VAL A 502 13.69 5.89 -13.77
C VAL A 502 13.05 4.80 -14.61
N MET A 503 13.47 3.54 -14.42
CA MET A 503 12.89 2.43 -15.19
C MET A 503 11.53 2.02 -14.62
N LEU A 504 11.45 1.83 -13.31
CA LEU A 504 10.24 1.35 -12.63
C LEU A 504 9.38 2.46 -12.00
N GLY A 505 9.87 3.70 -11.96
CA GLY A 505 9.12 4.84 -11.41
C GLY A 505 8.86 4.76 -9.89
N LEU A 506 9.69 4.02 -9.16
CA LEU A 506 9.55 3.77 -7.72
C LEU A 506 10.29 4.81 -6.86
N GLY A 507 9.73 5.16 -5.70
CA GLY A 507 10.32 6.10 -4.73
C GLY A 507 10.18 7.59 -5.09
N GLN A 508 10.82 8.50 -4.31
CA GLN A 508 10.68 9.95 -4.52
C GLN A 508 11.24 10.43 -5.86
N ASN A 509 10.49 11.32 -6.51
CA ASN A 509 10.80 11.97 -7.80
C ASN A 509 12.11 12.79 -7.81
N LYS A 510 12.72 13.06 -6.66
CA LYS A 510 14.01 13.74 -6.60
C LYS A 510 15.15 12.80 -7.03
N LEU A 511 15.58 12.97 -8.27
CA LEU A 511 16.77 12.34 -8.83
C LEU A 511 18.02 13.13 -8.44
N SER A 512 19.14 12.42 -8.24
CA SER A 512 20.44 13.11 -8.17
C SER A 512 20.77 13.71 -9.54
N PRO A 513 21.61 14.76 -9.61
CA PRO A 513 21.98 15.38 -10.89
C PRO A 513 22.51 14.37 -11.91
N LYS A 514 23.22 13.32 -11.44
CA LYS A 514 23.75 12.25 -12.29
C LYS A 514 22.64 11.40 -12.91
N LEU A 515 21.66 10.95 -12.11
CA LEU A 515 20.53 10.15 -12.62
C LEU A 515 19.62 10.99 -13.51
N GLN A 516 19.40 12.26 -13.16
CA GLN A 516 18.61 13.18 -13.97
C GLN A 516 19.25 13.42 -15.35
N SER A 517 20.57 13.59 -15.40
CA SER A 517 21.29 13.78 -16.66
C SER A 517 21.14 12.58 -17.59
N LEU A 518 21.26 11.36 -17.06
CA LEU A 518 21.04 10.14 -17.85
C LEU A 518 19.58 9.99 -18.27
N LYS A 519 18.61 10.26 -17.39
CA LYS A 519 17.19 10.25 -17.72
C LYS A 519 16.88 11.21 -18.88
N ASN A 520 17.42 12.42 -18.84
CA ASN A 520 17.21 13.40 -19.92
C ASN A 520 17.79 12.90 -21.26
N LEU A 521 18.96 12.24 -21.24
CA LEU A 521 19.56 11.64 -22.44
C LEU A 521 18.74 10.46 -23.01
N LEU A 522 17.99 9.76 -22.16
CA LEU A 522 17.09 8.69 -22.60
C LEU A 522 15.80 9.22 -23.24
N LEU A 523 15.35 10.40 -22.84
CA LEU A 523 14.10 11.02 -23.30
C LEU A 523 14.30 11.99 -24.47
N SER A 524 15.54 12.45 -24.69
CA SER A 524 15.97 13.12 -25.92
C SER A 524 16.15 12.14 -27.07
#